data_AF-A0A2G4T9W0-F1
#
_entry.id   AF-A0A2G4T9W0-F1
#
_cell.length_a   1.000
_cell.length_b   1.000
_cell.length_c   1.000
_cell.angle_alpha   90.00
_cell.angle_beta   90.00
_cell.angle_gamma   90.00
#
_symmetry.space_group_name_H-M   'P 1'
#
loop_
_entity.id
_entity.type
_entity.pdbx_description
1 polymer ?
#
loop_
_entity_poly.entity_id
_entity_poly.type
_entity_poly.pdbx_seq_one_letter_code
_entity_poly.pdbx_strand_id
1 'polypeptide(L)' 'LYSHLTNDHVGRKSTGNLCLTCHWEDCDVSVIKRDHITSHLRVHVPSKPHHCAYCDKSFKRPQDLKKHEKIH' A
#
# COMPACT_ATOMS: atom_id res chain seq x y z
N LEU A 1 -0.21 5.02 12.47
CA LEU A 1 0.49 5.59 11.29
C LEU A 1 0.28 4.82 9.99
N TYR A 2 -0.19 3.56 9.98
CA TYR A 2 -0.54 2.82 8.74
C TYR A 2 -2.03 2.49 8.58
N SER A 3 -2.86 2.78 9.58
CA SER A 3 -4.26 2.33 9.67
C SER A 3 -5.23 3.01 8.68
N HIS A 4 -4.83 4.14 8.08
CA HIS A 4 -5.69 4.93 7.19
C HIS A 4 -5.40 4.69 5.70
N LEU A 5 -4.24 4.10 5.34
CA LEU A 5 -3.81 3.96 3.95
C LEU A 5 -4.30 2.66 3.27
N THR A 6 -4.83 1.69 4.03
CA THR A 6 -5.21 0.38 3.47
C THR A 6 -6.68 0.27 3.13
N ASN A 7 -7.59 0.89 3.89
CA ASN A 7 -9.03 0.65 3.69
C ASN A 7 -9.68 1.59 2.66
N ASP A 8 -9.02 2.69 2.31
CA ASP A 8 -9.56 3.70 1.38
C ASP A 8 -9.68 3.15 -0.07
N HIS A 9 -8.73 2.29 -0.45
CA HIS A 9 -8.73 1.64 -1.77
C HIS A 9 -9.55 0.33 -1.84
N VAL A 10 -10.44 0.08 -0.86
CA VAL A 10 -11.30 -1.12 -0.82
C VAL A 10 -12.76 -0.75 -1.00
N GLY A 11 -13.39 -1.22 -2.07
CA GLY A 11 -14.85 -1.11 -2.25
C GLY A 11 -15.58 -2.44 -2.11
N ARG A 12 -16.90 -2.38 -1.92
CA ARG A 12 -17.81 -3.54 -1.90
C ARG A 12 -18.61 -3.59 -3.21
N LYS A 13 -18.71 -4.74 -3.86
CA LYS A 13 -19.66 -4.95 -4.98
C LYS A 13 -20.87 -5.75 -4.49
N SER A 14 -22.07 -5.23 -4.73
CA SER A 14 -23.35 -5.78 -4.26
C SER A 14 -23.94 -6.76 -5.27
N THR A 15 -23.30 -7.92 -5.47
CA THR A 15 -23.83 -8.97 -6.36
C THR A 15 -23.72 -10.32 -5.67
N GLY A 16 -24.64 -10.58 -4.72
CA GLY A 16 -24.89 -11.90 -4.12
C GLY A 16 -23.81 -12.47 -3.18
N ASN A 17 -22.55 -12.10 -3.39
CA ASN A 17 -21.40 -12.43 -2.55
C ASN A 17 -20.71 -11.12 -2.15
N LEU A 18 -20.49 -10.91 -0.85
CA LEU A 18 -19.77 -9.75 -0.34
C LEU A 18 -18.29 -9.85 -0.75
N CYS A 19 -17.97 -9.40 -1.96
CA CYS A 19 -16.59 -9.28 -2.43
C CYS A 19 -16.07 -7.86 -2.19
N LEU A 20 -14.80 -7.82 -1.79
CA LEU A 20 -13.98 -6.63 -1.60
C LEU A 20 -13.06 -6.51 -2.81
N THR A 21 -13.08 -5.35 -3.46
CA THR A 21 -12.25 -5.07 -4.65
C THR A 21 -11.19 -4.05 -4.29
N CYS A 22 -9.97 -4.25 -4.80
CA CYS A 22 -8.93 -3.23 -4.83
C CYS A 22 -9.26 -2.23 -5.96
N HIS A 23 -9.03 -0.94 -5.71
CA HIS A 23 -9.20 0.14 -6.70
C HIS A 23 -7.87 0.87 -6.96
N TRP A 24 -6.75 0.16 -6.89
CA TRP A 24 -5.45 0.72 -7.26
C TRP A 24 -5.32 0.73 -8.79
N GLU A 25 -4.67 1.75 -9.36
CA GLU A 25 -4.42 1.81 -10.81
C GLU A 25 -3.64 0.55 -11.24
N ASP A 26 -4.12 -0.13 -12.29
CA ASP A 26 -3.63 -1.43 -12.76
C ASP A 26 -3.77 -2.62 -11.78
N CYS A 27 -4.76 -2.60 -10.87
CA CYS A 27 -5.04 -3.73 -9.98
C CYS A 27 -6.51 -4.20 -9.99
N ASP A 28 -6.76 -5.40 -10.52
CA ASP A 28 -8.09 -6.01 -10.62
C ASP A 28 -8.39 -7.09 -9.55
N VAL A 29 -7.76 -7.00 -8.38
CA VAL A 29 -7.94 -8.03 -7.33
C VAL A 29 -9.28 -7.86 -6.62
N SER A 30 -10.09 -8.92 -6.67
CA SER A 30 -11.36 -9.05 -5.94
C SER A 30 -11.36 -10.30 -5.06
N VAL A 31 -11.65 -10.15 -3.77
CA VAL A 31 -11.63 -11.25 -2.79
C VAL A 31 -12.81 -11.17 -1.81
N ILE A 32 -13.26 -12.31 -1.29
CA ILE A 32 -14.41 -12.36 -0.37
C ILE A 32 -13.96 -12.10 1.08
N LYS A 33 -12.75 -12.51 1.45
CA LYS A 33 -12.24 -12.35 2.83
C LYS A 33 -11.48 -11.03 3.00
N ARG A 34 -11.80 -10.34 4.10
CA ARG A 34 -11.13 -9.09 4.49
C ARG A 34 -9.63 -9.26 4.75
N ASP A 35 -9.22 -10.40 5.30
CA ASP A 35 -7.80 -10.64 5.60
C ASP A 35 -6.96 -10.73 4.33
N HIS A 36 -7.51 -11.31 3.25
CA HIS A 36 -6.84 -11.41 1.97
C HIS A 36 -6.66 -10.04 1.32
N ILE A 37 -7.69 -9.18 1.29
CA ILE A 37 -7.55 -7.83 0.71
C ILE A 37 -6.57 -7.00 1.54
N THR A 38 -6.62 -7.10 2.87
CA THR A 38 -5.73 -6.34 3.77
C THR A 38 -4.27 -6.73 3.60
N SER A 39 -3.99 -8.02 3.41
CA SER A 39 -2.65 -8.50 3.08
C SER A 39 -2.21 -8.03 1.69
N HIS A 40 -3.10 -8.15 0.70
CA HIS A 40 -2.85 -7.72 -0.67
C HIS A 40 -2.45 -6.23 -0.74
N LEU A 41 -3.14 -5.34 -0.04
CA LEU A 41 -2.83 -3.90 -0.06
C LEU A 41 -1.41 -3.54 0.39
N ARG A 42 -0.72 -4.44 1.10
CA ARG A 42 0.69 -4.26 1.47
C ARG A 42 1.64 -4.36 0.29
N VAL A 43 1.21 -4.88 -0.86
CA VAL A 43 2.01 -4.89 -2.08
C VAL A 43 2.04 -3.51 -2.75
N HIS A 44 0.97 -2.74 -2.57
CA HIS A 44 0.82 -1.39 -3.12
C HIS A 44 1.43 -0.33 -2.21
N VAL A 45 1.23 -0.48 -0.90
CA VAL A 45 1.85 0.41 0.08
C VAL A 45 3.32 0.02 0.21
N PRO A 46 4.27 0.91 -0.12
CA PRO A 46 5.67 0.64 0.10
C PRO A 46 5.88 0.33 1.57
N SER A 47 6.47 -0.83 1.87
CA SER A 47 6.81 -1.27 3.25
C SER A 47 7.73 -0.27 3.99
N LYS A 48 8.18 0.76 3.29
CA LYS A 48 9.16 1.74 3.70
C LYS A 48 8.57 3.12 3.37
N PRO A 49 8.05 3.85 4.37
CA PRO A 49 7.30 5.09 4.15
C PRO A 49 8.20 6.27 3.74
N HIS A 50 9.51 6.10 3.77
CA HIS A 50 10.48 7.17 3.50
C HIS A 50 11.16 6.93 2.16
N HIS A 51 10.62 7.54 1.11
CA HIS A 51 11.16 7.51 -0.24
C HIS A 51 12.22 8.59 -0.44
N CYS A 52 13.26 8.28 -1.19
CA CYS A 52 14.23 9.28 -1.61
C CYS A 52 13.66 10.11 -2.76
N ALA A 53 13.88 11.43 -2.72
CA ALA A 53 13.45 12.34 -3.77
C ALA A 53 14.32 12.24 -5.04
N TYR A 54 15.53 11.70 -4.92
CA TYR A 54 16.52 11.66 -6.01
C TYR A 54 16.64 10.27 -6.66
N CYS A 55 16.07 9.22 -6.05
CA CYS A 55 16.07 7.86 -6.62
C CYS A 55 14.95 6.99 -6.02
N ASP A 56 14.70 5.82 -6.63
CA ASP A 56 13.63 4.90 -6.21
C ASP A 56 13.91 4.13 -4.90
N LYS A 57 14.93 4.54 -4.13
CA LYS A 57 15.23 3.90 -2.84
C LYS A 57 14.26 4.35 -1.76
N SER A 58 13.74 3.37 -1.04
CA SER A 58 12.86 3.58 0.12
C SER A 58 13.53 3.04 1.40
N PHE A 59 13.26 3.70 2.53
CA PHE A 59 13.82 3.41 3.85
C PHE A 59 12.74 3.22 4.92
N LYS A 60 13.00 2.32 5.88
CA LYS A 60 12.05 2.04 6.98
C LYS A 60 12.01 3.15 8.03
N ARG A 61 13.10 3.91 8.16
CA ARG A 61 13.27 4.93 9.19
C ARG A 61 13.71 6.26 8.55
N PRO A 62 13.24 7.42 9.07
CA PRO A 62 13.55 8.71 8.48
C PRO A 62 15.04 9.07 8.61
N GLN A 63 15.71 8.62 9.68
CA GLN A 63 17.16 8.85 9.84
C GLN A 63 18.00 8.12 8.78
N ASP A 64 17.53 6.99 8.28
CA ASP A 64 18.25 6.21 7.26
C ASP A 64 18.09 6.90 5.90
N LEU A 65 16.87 7.40 5.61
CA LEU A 65 16.63 8.26 4.44
C LEU A 65 17.51 9.52 4.51
N LYS A 66 17.51 10.25 5.62
CA LYS A 66 18.27 11.50 5.74
C LYS A 66 19.79 11.29 5.59
N LYS A 67 20.31 10.13 6.01
CA LYS A 67 21.72 9.76 5.75
C LYS A 67 21.95 9.45 4.28
N HIS A 68 21.01 8.75 3.66
CA HIS A 68 21.06 8.44 2.24
C HIS A 68 20.94 9.69 1.35
N GLU A 69 20.13 10.68 1.72
CA GLU A 69 20.01 11.92 0.95
C GLU A 69 21.31 12.75 0.92
N LYS A 70 22.22 12.56 1.89
CA LYS A 70 23.52 13.24 1.90
C LYS A 70 24.53 12.67 0.90
N ILE A 71 24.26 11.48 0.34
CA ILE A 71 25.18 10.84 -0.62
C ILE A 71 24.78 11.09 -2.07
N HIS A 72 23.62 11.71 -2.29
CA HIS A 72 23.28 12.34 -3.55
C HIS A 72 23.92 13.72 -3.60
#